data_AF-A0A1I7TUR4-F1
#
_entry.id   AF-A0A1I7TUR4-F1
#
_cell.length_a   1.000
_cell.length_b   1.000
_cell.length_c   1.000
_cell.angle_alpha   90.00
_cell.angle_beta   90.00
_cell.angle_gamma   90.00
#
_symmetry.space_group_name_H-M   'P 1'
#
loop_
_entity.id
_entity.type
_entity.pdbx_description
1 polymer ?
#
loop_
_entity_poly.entity_id
_entity_poly.type
_entity_poly.pdbx_seq_one_letter_code
_entity_poly.pdbx_strand_id
1 'polypeptide(L)'
;MDNETDELLLALDDFIANLFFIAFLILPIILLFLVFPFYVLIHLKNREKDKKLPTYPITSHFFKAICCFNVNFVFLGVFLVLMLRKDIPEIIIDVSGLMFVLTFTFLFMFVQVQHYLICFLSIQRFLLYFLPDKENLLEIGQKGIGRLIRILYFVVFIFNLIIFTLYLYFSDIKETKDMFKQVYMVWIRN
;
A
#
# COMPACT_ATOMS: atom_id res chain seq x y z
N MET A 1 6.03 39.23 20.33
CA MET A 1 5.32 39.04 19.05
C MET A 1 5.60 37.66 18.48
N ASP A 2 6.78 37.07 18.73
CA ASP A 2 7.15 35.72 18.24
C ASP A 2 6.37 34.56 18.88
N ASN A 3 6.04 34.62 20.18
CA ASN A 3 5.41 33.49 20.89
C ASN A 3 3.96 33.18 20.45
N GLU A 4 3.19 34.19 20.07
CA GLU A 4 1.80 34.00 19.63
C GLU A 4 1.71 33.45 18.20
N THR A 5 2.65 33.85 17.33
CA THR A 5 2.82 33.25 16.00
C THR A 5 3.31 31.80 16.06
N ASP A 6 4.22 31.48 16.97
CA ASP A 6 4.72 30.11 17.15
C ASP A 6 3.62 29.17 17.70
N GLU A 7 2.81 29.64 18.66
CA GLU A 7 1.65 28.90 19.15
C GLU A 7 0.60 28.67 18.04
N LEU A 8 0.37 29.66 17.18
CA LEU A 8 -0.59 29.55 16.08
C LEU A 8 -0.11 28.59 14.98
N LEU A 9 1.20 28.56 14.70
CA LEU A 9 1.81 27.61 13.77
C LEU A 9 1.72 26.17 14.31
N LEU A 10 2.02 25.97 15.59
CA LEU A 10 1.89 24.65 16.23
C LEU A 10 0.44 24.14 16.20
N ALA A 11 -0.53 25.00 16.51
CA ALA A 11 -1.94 24.64 16.45
C ALA A 11 -2.41 24.30 15.02
N LEU A 12 -1.87 25.00 14.02
CA LEU A 12 -2.15 24.73 12.61
C LEU A 12 -1.56 23.39 12.16
N ASP A 13 -0.32 23.08 12.55
CA ASP A 13 0.34 21.81 12.24
C ASP A 13 -0.42 20.63 12.87
N ASP A 14 -0.83 20.75 14.13
CA ASP A 14 -1.65 19.74 14.82
C ASP A 14 -3.01 19.56 14.14
N PHE A 15 -3.65 20.66 13.71
CA PHE A 15 -4.92 20.59 12.97
C PHE A 15 -4.76 19.86 11.63
N ILE A 16 -3.72 20.20 10.87
CA ILE A 16 -3.42 19.58 9.58
C ILE A 16 -3.11 18.09 9.76
N ALA A 17 -2.29 17.73 10.76
CA ALA A 17 -1.96 16.34 11.06
C ALA A 17 -3.21 15.52 11.40
N ASN A 18 -4.10 16.06 12.24
CA ASN A 18 -5.37 15.42 12.59
C ASN A 18 -6.29 15.25 11.37
N LEU A 19 -6.37 16.26 10.49
CA LEU A 19 -7.15 16.17 9.26
C LEU A 19 -6.64 15.05 8.35
N PHE A 20 -5.32 14.97 8.14
CA PHE A 20 -4.72 13.88 7.35
C PHE A 20 -4.95 12.52 7.99
N PHE A 21 -4.85 12.42 9.32
CA PHE A 21 -5.11 11.18 10.05
C PHE A 21 -6.57 10.71 9.89
N ILE A 22 -7.53 11.62 10.05
CA ILE A 22 -8.96 11.33 9.84
C ILE A 22 -9.22 10.90 8.39
N ALA A 23 -8.67 11.63 7.42
CA ALA A 23 -8.80 11.28 6.00
C ALA A 23 -8.21 9.90 5.69
N PHE A 24 -7.05 9.58 6.26
CA PHE A 24 -6.39 8.29 6.13
C PHE A 24 -7.22 7.14 6.69
N LEU A 25 -8.03 7.37 7.73
CA LEU A 25 -8.93 6.35 8.30
C LEU A 25 -10.25 6.23 7.53
N ILE A 26 -10.88 7.35 7.17
CA ILE A 26 -12.22 7.36 6.58
C ILE A 26 -12.21 6.98 5.10
N LEU A 27 -11.24 7.50 4.32
CA LEU A 27 -11.21 7.29 2.87
C LEU A 27 -11.16 5.79 2.50
N PRO A 28 -10.31 4.95 3.13
CA PRO A 28 -10.29 3.52 2.82
C PRO A 28 -11.58 2.80 3.19
N ILE A 29 -12.28 3.22 4.25
CA ILE A 29 -13.58 2.66 4.63
C ILE A 29 -14.59 2.92 3.52
N ILE A 30 -14.63 4.15 2.99
CA ILE A 30 -15.49 4.50 1.85
C ILE A 30 -15.14 3.65 0.63
N LEU A 31 -13.85 3.50 0.30
CA LEU A 31 -13.42 2.66 -0.82
C LEU A 31 -13.81 1.19 -0.64
N LEU A 32 -13.68 0.65 0.58
CA LEU A 32 -13.99 -0.74 0.92
C LEU A 32 -15.49 -1.04 0.85
N PHE A 33 -16.35 -0.17 1.37
CA PHE A 33 -17.78 -0.44 1.44
C PHE A 33 -18.55 0.08 0.23
N LEU A 34 -18.11 1.17 -0.39
CA LEU A 34 -18.79 1.75 -1.54
C LEU A 34 -18.19 1.22 -2.84
N VAL A 35 -16.89 1.41 -3.08
CA VAL A 35 -16.29 1.18 -4.40
C VAL A 35 -16.02 -0.30 -4.68
N PHE A 36 -15.49 -1.03 -3.69
CA PHE A 36 -15.10 -2.43 -3.85
C PHE A 36 -16.25 -3.37 -4.28
N PRO A 37 -17.47 -3.32 -3.72
CA PRO A 37 -18.55 -4.20 -4.18
C PRO A 37 -18.94 -3.93 -5.64
N PHE A 38 -19.02 -2.66 -6.07
CA PHE A 38 -19.27 -2.36 -7.48
C PHE A 38 -18.13 -2.83 -8.38
N TYR A 39 -16.87 -2.65 -7.95
CA TYR A 39 -15.70 -3.15 -8.66
C TYR A 39 -15.77 -4.67 -8.87
N VAL A 40 -16.12 -5.43 -7.83
CA VAL A 40 -16.29 -6.88 -7.90
C VAL A 40 -17.43 -7.27 -8.84
N LEU A 41 -18.59 -6.62 -8.72
CA LEU A 41 -19.75 -6.91 -9.57
C LEU A 41 -19.44 -6.68 -11.06
N ILE A 42 -18.77 -5.56 -11.38
CA ILE A 42 -18.38 -5.24 -12.76
C ILE A 42 -17.38 -6.28 -13.28
N HIS A 43 -16.36 -6.64 -12.48
CA HIS A 43 -15.38 -7.64 -12.89
C HIS A 43 -16.03 -9.00 -13.16
N LEU A 44 -16.93 -9.45 -12.27
CA LEU A 44 -17.64 -10.72 -12.43
C LEU A 44 -18.52 -10.74 -13.68
N LYS A 45 -19.25 -9.65 -13.95
CA LYS A 45 -20.12 -9.53 -15.13
C LYS A 45 -19.33 -9.54 -16.43
N ASN A 46 -18.17 -8.90 -16.46
CA ASN A 46 -17.35 -8.76 -17.68
C ASN A 46 -16.31 -9.87 -17.86
N ARG A 47 -16.11 -10.74 -16.86
CA ARG A 47 -15.03 -11.73 -16.81
C ARG A 47 -14.90 -12.56 -18.08
N GLU A 48 -15.99 -13.08 -18.62
CA GLU A 48 -15.95 -13.96 -19.81
C GLU A 48 -15.61 -13.19 -21.09
N LYS A 49 -16.00 -11.92 -21.18
CA LYS A 49 -15.61 -11.04 -22.29
C LYS A 49 -14.13 -10.65 -22.16
N ASP A 50 -13.72 -10.26 -20.96
CA ASP A 50 -12.38 -9.77 -20.69
C ASP A 50 -11.32 -10.85 -20.87
N LYS A 51 -11.65 -12.12 -20.62
CA LYS A 51 -10.76 -13.28 -20.87
C LYS A 51 -10.18 -13.34 -22.29
N LYS A 52 -10.88 -12.75 -23.27
CA LYS A 52 -10.47 -12.73 -24.68
C LYS A 52 -9.48 -11.60 -24.99
N LEU A 53 -9.32 -10.63 -24.08
CA LEU A 53 -8.43 -9.50 -24.27
C LEU A 53 -6.98 -9.90 -23.99
N PRO A 54 -6.01 -9.42 -24.80
CA PRO A 54 -4.57 -9.63 -24.52
C PRO A 54 -4.14 -9.11 -23.14
N THR A 55 -4.84 -8.09 -22.62
CA THR A 55 -4.56 -7.48 -21.31
C THR A 55 -5.18 -8.21 -20.13
N TYR A 56 -6.00 -9.24 -20.37
CA TYR A 56 -6.66 -10.03 -19.32
C TYR A 56 -5.74 -10.52 -18.20
N PRO A 57 -4.49 -10.98 -18.47
CA PRO A 57 -3.67 -11.54 -17.41
C PRO A 57 -3.25 -10.47 -16.39
N ILE A 58 -3.06 -9.22 -16.85
CA ILE A 58 -2.76 -8.07 -16.00
C ILE A 58 -4.01 -7.64 -15.23
N THR A 59 -5.15 -7.49 -15.91
CA THR A 59 -6.39 -7.06 -15.25
C THR A 59 -6.92 -8.09 -14.27
N SER A 60 -6.77 -9.38 -14.56
CA SER A 60 -7.09 -10.47 -13.63
C SER A 60 -6.15 -10.47 -12.42
N HIS A 61 -4.86 -10.17 -12.61
CA HIS A 61 -3.95 -9.96 -11.50
C HIS A 61 -4.37 -8.76 -10.65
N PHE A 62 -4.67 -7.61 -11.26
CA PHE A 62 -5.19 -6.42 -10.57
C PHE A 62 -6.44 -6.70 -9.76
N PHE A 63 -7.38 -7.49 -10.29
CA PHE A 63 -8.57 -7.88 -9.56
C PHE A 63 -8.27 -8.67 -8.29
N LYS A 64 -7.48 -9.75 -8.43
CA LYS A 64 -7.05 -10.57 -7.28
C LYS A 64 -6.25 -9.76 -6.27
N ALA A 65 -5.41 -8.88 -6.80
CA ALA A 65 -4.61 -7.96 -6.04
C ALA A 65 -5.47 -7.02 -5.18
N ILE A 66 -6.44 -6.33 -5.77
CA ILE A 66 -7.35 -5.44 -5.05
C ILE A 66 -8.14 -6.21 -3.99
N CYS A 67 -8.60 -7.43 -4.28
CA CYS A 67 -9.26 -8.27 -3.27
C CYS A 67 -8.32 -8.58 -2.08
N CYS A 68 -7.09 -9.01 -2.36
CA CYS A 68 -6.09 -9.29 -1.34
C CYS A 68 -5.75 -8.04 -0.50
N PHE A 69 -5.61 -6.89 -1.16
CA PHE A 69 -5.34 -5.60 -0.52
C PHE A 69 -6.47 -5.22 0.46
N ASN A 70 -7.73 -5.31 0.02
CA ASN A 70 -8.88 -4.99 0.87
C ASN A 70 -8.97 -5.90 2.10
N VAL A 71 -8.71 -7.21 1.95
CA VAL A 71 -8.68 -8.15 3.09
C VAL A 71 -7.57 -7.79 4.08
N ASN A 72 -6.35 -7.52 3.59
CA ASN A 72 -5.23 -7.12 4.44
C ASN A 72 -5.48 -5.78 5.13
N PHE A 73 -6.19 -4.86 4.47
CA PHE A 73 -6.57 -3.59 5.07
C PHE A 73 -7.52 -3.75 6.26
N VAL A 74 -8.46 -4.71 6.20
CA VAL A 74 -9.31 -5.05 7.35
C VAL A 74 -8.47 -5.60 8.51
N PHE A 75 -7.52 -6.50 8.24
CA PHE A 75 -6.61 -7.01 9.28
C PHE A 75 -5.79 -5.89 9.92
N LEU A 76 -5.29 -4.95 9.13
CA LEU A 76 -4.58 -3.77 9.62
C LEU A 76 -5.44 -2.97 10.63
N GLY A 77 -6.71 -2.74 10.29
CA GLY A 77 -7.66 -2.07 11.19
C GLY A 77 -7.95 -2.85 12.47
N VAL A 78 -8.07 -4.19 12.39
CA VAL A 78 -8.24 -5.05 13.57
C VAL A 78 -7.03 -4.96 14.50
N PHE A 79 -5.81 -5.06 13.96
CA PHE A 79 -4.61 -4.95 14.78
C PHE A 79 -4.49 -3.56 15.41
N LEU A 80 -4.81 -2.49 14.67
CA LEU A 80 -4.85 -1.14 15.21
C LEU A 80 -5.85 -1.02 16.38
N VAL A 81 -7.05 -1.55 16.25
CA VAL A 81 -8.04 -1.54 17.33
C VAL A 81 -7.53 -2.31 18.55
N LEU A 82 -6.93 -3.49 18.36
CA LEU A 82 -6.37 -4.27 19.47
C LEU A 82 -5.26 -3.51 20.21
N MET A 83 -4.40 -2.79 19.49
CA MET A 83 -3.34 -1.96 20.09
C MET A 83 -3.87 -0.79 20.91
N LEU A 84 -5.05 -0.27 20.58
CA LEU A 84 -5.66 0.88 21.27
C LEU A 84 -6.45 0.48 22.53
N ARG A 85 -6.63 -0.82 22.78
CA ARG A 85 -7.42 -1.34 23.91
C ARG A 85 -6.55 -1.47 25.16
N LYS A 86 -6.89 -0.73 26.21
CA LYS A 86 -6.20 -0.77 27.51
C LYS A 86 -6.54 -2.01 28.35
N ASP A 87 -7.60 -2.73 28.00
CA ASP A 87 -8.15 -3.90 28.72
C ASP A 87 -7.56 -5.25 28.25
N ILE A 88 -6.68 -5.23 27.24
CA ILE A 88 -6.09 -6.43 26.65
C ILE A 88 -4.69 -6.69 27.25
N PRO A 89 -4.30 -7.96 27.48
CA PRO A 89 -2.95 -8.30 27.96
C PRO A 89 -1.83 -7.72 27.06
N GLU A 90 -0.77 -7.22 27.69
CA GLU A 90 0.38 -6.59 27.00
C GLU A 90 0.98 -7.48 25.90
N ILE A 91 1.09 -8.79 26.13
CA ILE A 91 1.60 -9.72 25.11
C ILE A 91 0.75 -9.75 23.83
N ILE A 92 -0.56 -9.55 23.92
CA ILE A 92 -1.44 -9.46 22.74
C ILE A 92 -1.24 -8.12 22.04
N ILE A 93 -1.02 -7.04 22.79
CA ILE A 93 -0.69 -5.72 22.23
C ILE A 93 0.61 -5.81 21.44
N ASP A 94 1.67 -6.39 22.01
CA ASP A 94 2.97 -6.56 21.35
C ASP A 94 2.87 -7.40 20.07
N VAL A 95 2.18 -8.54 20.15
CA VAL A 95 1.95 -9.40 18.97
C VAL A 95 1.13 -8.66 17.91
N SER A 96 0.09 -7.92 18.31
CA SER A 96 -0.71 -7.13 17.38
C SER A 96 0.09 -6.01 16.72
N GLY A 97 1.02 -5.36 17.45
CA GLY A 97 1.94 -4.37 16.92
C GLY A 97 2.91 -4.96 15.89
N LEU A 98 3.49 -6.12 16.18
CA LEU A 98 4.34 -6.83 15.22
C LEU A 98 3.55 -7.18 13.94
N MET A 99 2.33 -7.72 14.09
CA MET A 99 1.47 -8.06 12.96
C MET A 99 1.06 -6.82 12.15
N PHE A 100 0.76 -5.71 12.82
CA PHE A 100 0.47 -4.43 12.17
C PHE A 100 1.64 -3.98 11.29
N VAL A 101 2.87 -3.99 11.81
CA VAL A 101 4.08 -3.62 11.05
C VAL A 101 4.26 -4.53 9.84
N LEU A 102 4.17 -5.86 10.03
CA LEU A 102 4.32 -6.82 8.94
C LEU A 102 3.27 -6.63 7.83
N THR A 103 2.00 -6.46 8.21
CA THR A 103 0.91 -6.21 7.25
C THR A 103 1.10 -4.87 6.54
N PHE A 104 1.49 -3.82 7.25
CA PHE A 104 1.76 -2.51 6.66
C PHE A 104 2.91 -2.56 5.64
N THR A 105 4.04 -3.20 5.99
CA THR A 105 5.18 -3.38 5.08
C THR A 105 4.79 -4.19 3.85
N PHE A 106 3.99 -5.26 4.03
CA PHE A 106 3.47 -6.04 2.91
C PHE A 106 2.61 -5.20 1.96
N LEU A 107 1.67 -4.42 2.49
CA LEU A 107 0.81 -3.51 1.71
C LEU A 107 1.63 -2.45 0.97
N PHE A 108 2.67 -1.92 1.60
CA PHE A 108 3.57 -0.93 0.99
C PHE A 108 4.30 -1.50 -0.23
N MET A 109 4.95 -2.67 -0.08
CA MET A 109 5.61 -3.35 -1.22
C MET A 109 4.62 -3.68 -2.33
N PHE A 110 3.40 -4.07 -1.95
CA PHE A 110 2.35 -4.40 -2.88
C PHE A 110 1.94 -3.21 -3.75
N VAL A 111 1.72 -2.03 -3.15
CA VAL A 111 1.37 -0.80 -3.86
C VAL A 111 2.46 -0.41 -4.87
N GLN A 112 3.74 -0.54 -4.51
CA GLN A 112 4.84 -0.29 -5.44
C GLN A 112 4.75 -1.17 -6.69
N VAL A 113 4.54 -2.48 -6.52
CA VAL A 113 4.38 -3.40 -7.66
C VAL A 113 3.19 -3.02 -8.53
N GLN A 114 2.07 -2.59 -7.94
CA GLN A 114 0.92 -2.12 -8.72
C GLN A 114 1.25 -0.89 -9.57
N HIS A 115 1.98 0.09 -9.03
CA HIS A 115 2.41 1.25 -9.81
C HIS A 115 3.28 0.86 -10.99
N TYR A 116 4.25 -0.05 -10.81
CA TYR A 116 5.07 -0.53 -11.92
C TYR A 116 4.24 -1.27 -12.99
N LEU A 117 3.27 -2.08 -12.58
CA LEU A 117 2.37 -2.76 -13.52
C LEU A 117 1.47 -1.79 -14.29
N ILE A 118 1.00 -0.71 -13.65
CA ILE A 118 0.22 0.34 -14.32
C ILE A 118 1.09 1.07 -15.34
N CYS A 119 2.32 1.46 -14.97
CA CYS A 119 3.28 2.06 -15.90
C CYS A 119 3.56 1.15 -17.10
N PHE A 120 3.77 -0.14 -16.83
CA PHE A 120 3.98 -1.15 -17.87
C PHE A 120 2.78 -1.26 -18.82
N LEU A 121 1.56 -1.33 -18.28
CA LEU A 121 0.32 -1.40 -19.08
C LEU A 121 0.14 -0.14 -19.95
N SER A 122 0.47 1.04 -19.41
CA SER A 122 0.42 2.30 -20.15
C SER A 122 1.42 2.31 -21.31
N ILE A 123 2.65 1.85 -21.09
CA ILE A 123 3.65 1.70 -22.16
C ILE A 123 3.17 0.71 -23.21
N GLN A 124 2.62 -0.44 -22.80
CA GLN A 124 2.07 -1.43 -23.74
C GLN A 124 0.96 -0.83 -24.62
N ARG A 125 0.02 -0.08 -24.04
CA ARG A 125 -1.05 0.59 -24.78
C ARG A 125 -0.54 1.69 -25.71
N PHE A 126 0.43 2.47 -25.26
CA PHE A 126 1.09 3.48 -26.07
C PHE A 126 1.75 2.85 -27.30
N LEU A 127 2.54 1.78 -27.09
CA LEU A 127 3.24 1.10 -28.18
C LEU A 127 2.26 0.47 -29.18
N LEU A 128 1.17 -0.15 -28.73
CA LEU A 128 0.14 -0.70 -29.62
C LEU A 128 -0.54 0.39 -30.46
N TYR A 129 -0.76 1.58 -29.89
CA TYR A 129 -1.38 2.69 -30.61
C TYR A 129 -0.46 3.29 -31.69
N PHE A 130 0.83 3.47 -31.39
CA PHE A 130 1.79 4.11 -32.31
C PHE A 130 2.53 3.13 -33.24
N LEU A 131 2.56 1.83 -32.92
CA LEU A 131 3.26 0.79 -33.69
C LEU A 131 2.34 -0.41 -33.96
N PRO A 132 1.20 -0.23 -34.67
CA PRO A 132 0.25 -1.31 -34.95
C PRO A 132 0.89 -2.48 -35.71
N ASP A 133 1.87 -2.20 -36.59
CA ASP A 133 2.58 -3.22 -37.37
C ASP A 133 3.42 -4.20 -36.51
N LYS A 134 3.61 -3.91 -35.22
CA LYS A 134 4.38 -4.74 -34.28
C LYS A 134 3.51 -5.45 -33.24
N GLU A 135 2.20 -5.58 -33.48
CA GLU A 135 1.23 -6.25 -32.59
C GLU A 135 1.73 -7.61 -32.07
N ASN A 136 2.30 -8.46 -32.94
CA ASN A 136 2.79 -9.79 -32.59
C ASN A 136 3.99 -9.80 -31.61
N LEU A 137 4.77 -8.71 -31.54
CA LEU A 137 5.90 -8.58 -30.60
C LEU A 137 5.45 -8.08 -29.22
N LEU A 138 4.28 -7.43 -29.15
CA LEU A 138 3.72 -6.80 -27.94
C LEU A 138 2.63 -7.65 -27.27
N GLU A 139 2.11 -8.67 -27.95
CA GLU A 139 1.29 -9.72 -27.35
C GLU A 139 2.14 -10.65 -26.46
N ILE A 140 2.53 -10.12 -25.30
CA ILE A 140 3.12 -10.94 -24.25
C ILE A 140 2.02 -11.87 -23.71
N GLY A 141 2.07 -13.14 -24.10
CA GLY A 141 1.09 -14.13 -23.64
C GLY A 141 1.04 -14.26 -22.11
N GLN A 142 -0.01 -14.93 -21.61
CA GLN A 142 -0.26 -15.15 -20.18
C GLN A 142 0.97 -15.58 -19.36
N LYS A 143 1.77 -16.50 -19.92
CA LYS A 143 2.99 -17.01 -19.27
C LYS A 143 4.07 -15.92 -19.11
N GLY A 144 4.19 -15.01 -20.07
CA GLY A 144 5.12 -13.90 -20.03
C GLY A 144 4.74 -12.86 -18.98
N ILE A 145 3.45 -12.48 -18.92
CA ILE A 145 2.94 -11.56 -17.89
C ILE A 145 3.10 -12.16 -16.49
N GLY A 146 2.77 -13.44 -16.30
CA GLY A 146 2.98 -14.11 -15.00
C GLY A 146 4.45 -14.21 -14.58
N ARG A 147 5.38 -14.29 -15.54
CA ARG A 147 6.83 -14.21 -15.27
C ARG A 147 7.24 -12.78 -14.90
N LEU A 148 6.77 -11.78 -15.65
CA LEU A 148 7.02 -10.36 -15.39
C LEU A 148 6.59 -9.96 -13.98
N ILE A 149 5.37 -10.33 -13.58
CA ILE A 149 4.83 -10.04 -12.24
C ILE A 149 5.74 -10.64 -11.15
N ARG A 150 6.15 -11.90 -11.28
CA ARG A 150 7.05 -12.54 -10.30
C ARG A 150 8.42 -11.85 -10.21
N ILE A 151 8.98 -11.47 -11.35
CA ILE A 151 10.24 -10.72 -11.40
C ILE A 151 10.07 -9.36 -10.71
N LEU A 152 8.98 -8.65 -10.97
CA LEU A 152 8.70 -7.35 -10.35
C LEU A 152 8.60 -7.45 -8.83
N TYR A 153 7.85 -8.42 -8.30
CA TYR A 153 7.79 -8.65 -6.85
C TYR A 153 9.17 -8.94 -6.27
N PHE A 154 9.97 -9.77 -6.94
CA PHE A 154 11.31 -10.09 -6.49
C PHE A 154 12.24 -8.87 -6.48
N VAL A 155 12.25 -8.08 -7.57
CA VAL A 155 13.07 -6.86 -7.68
C VAL A 155 12.67 -5.83 -6.62
N VAL A 156 11.37 -5.60 -6.46
CA VAL A 156 10.85 -4.67 -5.45
C VAL A 156 11.22 -5.12 -4.04
N PHE A 157 11.11 -6.42 -3.76
CA PHE A 157 11.51 -6.98 -2.46
C PHE A 157 13.00 -6.75 -2.17
N ILE A 158 13.88 -7.09 -3.12
CA ILE A 158 15.33 -6.87 -2.97
C ILE A 158 15.65 -5.38 -2.82
N PHE A 159 15.00 -4.50 -3.58
CA PHE A 159 15.20 -3.06 -3.49
C PHE A 159 14.80 -2.51 -2.10
N ASN A 160 13.64 -2.90 -1.58
CA ASN A 160 13.22 -2.49 -0.23
C ASN A 160 14.13 -3.07 0.85
N LEU A 161 14.64 -4.30 0.68
CA LEU A 161 15.59 -4.92 1.62
C LEU A 161 16.92 -4.17 1.65
N ILE A 162 17.44 -3.75 0.50
CA ILE A 162 18.64 -2.91 0.40
C ILE A 162 18.41 -1.57 1.08
N ILE A 163 17.31 -0.87 0.78
CA ILE A 163 16.97 0.42 1.41
C ILE A 163 16.85 0.27 2.93
N PHE A 164 16.16 -0.76 3.39
CA PHE A 164 16.01 -1.02 4.82
C PHE A 164 17.35 -1.28 5.51
N THR A 165 18.23 -2.07 4.88
CA THR A 165 19.58 -2.34 5.42
C THR A 165 20.44 -1.08 5.45
N LEU A 166 20.40 -0.27 4.39
CA LEU A 166 21.09 1.02 4.34
C LEU A 166 20.54 1.98 5.40
N TYR A 167 19.21 2.01 5.58
CA TYR A 167 18.58 2.82 6.62
C TYR A 167 19.06 2.41 8.01
N LEU A 168 19.09 1.11 8.33
CA LEU A 168 19.63 0.62 9.61
C LEU A 168 21.11 0.99 9.78
N TYR A 169 21.92 0.81 8.73
CA TYR A 169 23.34 1.16 8.75
C TYR A 169 23.58 2.66 9.00
N PHE A 170 22.83 3.53 8.33
CA PHE A 170 22.92 4.99 8.55
C PHE A 170 22.26 5.44 9.86
N SER A 171 21.25 4.71 10.34
CA SER A 171 20.62 5.01 11.62
C SER A 171 21.50 4.62 12.80
N ASP A 172 22.37 3.62 12.65
CA ASP A 172 23.44 3.32 13.61
C ASP A 172 24.50 4.45 13.67
N ILE A 173 24.55 5.31 12.64
CA ILE A 173 25.41 6.51 12.56
C ILE A 173 24.68 7.78 13.08
N LYS A 174 23.36 7.74 13.30
CA LYS A 174 22.57 8.88 13.80
C LYS A 174 21.38 8.40 14.65
N GLU A 175 21.57 8.48 15.97
CA GLU A 175 20.62 8.18 17.06
C GLU A 175 19.19 7.77 16.64
N THR A 176 19.00 6.47 16.46
CA THR A 176 17.72 5.76 16.26
C THR A 176 16.76 5.87 17.44
N LYS A 177 17.17 6.50 18.55
CA LYS A 177 16.38 6.58 19.78
C LYS A 177 15.20 7.55 19.65
N ASP A 178 15.27 8.57 18.80
CA ASP A 178 14.24 9.62 18.79
C ASP A 178 12.97 9.27 18.01
N MET A 179 13.03 8.51 16.91
CA MET A 179 11.82 8.14 16.17
C MET A 179 10.92 7.15 16.93
N PHE A 180 11.48 6.09 17.49
CA PHE A 180 10.69 5.16 18.29
C PHE A 180 10.14 5.83 19.56
N LYS A 181 10.93 6.72 20.17
CA LYS A 181 10.51 7.50 21.32
C LYS A 181 9.40 8.50 20.97
N GLN A 182 9.33 9.07 19.77
CA GLN A 182 8.19 9.93 19.36
C GLN A 182 6.89 9.13 19.20
N VAL A 183 6.93 7.94 18.61
CA VAL A 183 5.77 7.04 18.53
C VAL A 183 5.35 6.56 19.92
N TYR A 184 6.30 6.29 20.82
CA TYR A 184 6.03 5.85 22.21
C TYR A 184 5.65 6.99 23.17
N MET A 185 6.14 8.23 22.98
CA MET A 185 5.84 9.39 23.83
C MET A 185 4.46 9.96 23.56
N VAL A 186 3.94 9.84 22.34
CA VAL A 186 2.53 10.09 22.05
C VAL A 186 1.62 9.15 22.85
N TRP A 187 2.09 7.94 23.16
CA TRP A 187 1.35 6.95 23.95
C TRP A 187 1.42 7.18 25.48
N ILE A 188 2.48 7.78 26.01
CA ILE A 188 2.64 8.06 27.46
C ILE A 188 1.97 9.37 27.90
N ARG A 189 1.64 10.29 26.98
CA ARG A 189 1.07 11.61 27.29
C ARG A 189 -0.47 11.72 27.21
N ASN A 190 -1.19 10.59 27.15
CA ASN A 190 -2.67 10.47 27.18
C ASN A 190 -3.12 9.24 27.97
#